data_AF-A0AA36F989-F1
#
_entry.id   AF-A0AA36F989-F1
#
_cell.length_a   1.000
_cell.length_b   1.000
_cell.length_c   1.000
_cell.angle_alpha   90.00
_cell.angle_beta   90.00
_cell.angle_gamma   90.00
#
_symmetry.space_group_name_H-M   'P 1'
#
loop_
_entity.id
_entity.type
_entity.pdbx_description
1 polymer ?
#
loop_
_entity_poly.entity_id
_entity_poly.type
_entity_poly.pdbx_seq_one_letter_code
_entity_poly.pdbx_strand_id
1 'polypeptide(L)'
;MYIKEYRICMPLSVEEYKIGQLYMIAKHSHEQSESGEGVEVVKNEPCEHPVHGNGQYTEKRIHLSSRLPGWVQSLIPRIFYVTERAWNFFPHTITGIDF
;
A
#
# COMPACT_ATOMS: atom_id res chain seq x y z
N MET A 1 6.04 -18.43 -10.14
CA MET A 1 4.95 -17.57 -9.63
C MET A 1 4.21 -18.35 -8.55
N TYR A 2 4.15 -17.82 -7.32
CA TYR A 2 3.47 -18.45 -6.19
C TYR A 2 2.29 -17.59 -5.79
N ILE A 3 1.07 -18.15 -5.83
CA ILE A 3 -0.17 -17.39 -5.61
C ILE A 3 -0.85 -17.91 -4.36
N LYS A 4 -1.26 -16.98 -3.50
CA LYS A 4 -2.10 -17.24 -2.32
C LYS A 4 -3.27 -16.26 -2.31
N GLU A 5 -4.46 -16.78 -2.09
CA GLU A 5 -5.68 -15.99 -1.88
C GLU A 5 -6.01 -15.95 -0.39
N TYR A 6 -6.14 -14.74 0.16
CA TYR A 6 -6.53 -14.52 1.55
C TYR A 6 -7.99 -14.07 1.59
N ARG A 7 -8.87 -14.89 2.19
CA ARG A 7 -10.28 -14.55 2.40
C ARG A 7 -10.48 -14.09 3.83
N ILE A 8 -10.79 -12.81 4.01
CA ILE A 8 -11.00 -12.20 5.33
C ILE A 8 -12.48 -11.88 5.47
N CYS A 9 -13.21 -12.71 6.24
CA CYS A 9 -14.61 -12.45 6.54
C CYS A 9 -14.72 -11.31 7.56
N MET A 10 -15.48 -10.27 7.23
CA MET A 10 -15.71 -9.11 8.10
C MET A 10 -17.19 -9.01 8.46
N PRO A 11 -17.54 -8.70 9.72
CA PRO A 11 -18.92 -8.49 10.16
C PRO A 11 -19.40 -7.06 9.79
N LEU A 12 -19.16 -6.63 8.55
CA LEU A 12 -19.47 -5.29 8.04
C LEU A 12 -20.07 -5.41 6.64
N SER A 13 -20.98 -4.50 6.30
CA SER A 13 -21.43 -4.35 4.92
C SER A 13 -20.30 -3.80 4.04
N VAL A 14 -20.44 -3.92 2.71
CA VAL A 14 -19.47 -3.35 1.77
C VAL A 14 -19.39 -1.83 1.90
N GLU A 15 -20.51 -1.18 2.21
CA GLU A 15 -20.59 0.28 2.39
C GLU A 15 -19.89 0.74 3.67
N GLU A 16 -20.08 0.00 4.77
CA GLU A 16 -19.37 0.23 6.03
C GLU A 16 -17.86 0.00 5.87
N TYR A 17 -17.49 -1.05 5.13
CA TYR A 17 -16.09 -1.33 4.82
C TYR A 17 -15.44 -0.19 4.02
N LYS A 18 -16.16 0.46 3.09
CA LYS A 18 -15.64 1.63 2.35
C LYS A 18 -15.20 2.74 3.30
N ILE A 19 -16.06 3.08 4.27
CA ILE A 19 -15.79 4.14 5.25
C ILE A 19 -14.62 3.72 6.15
N GLY A 20 -14.65 2.48 6.64
CA GLY A 20 -13.58 1.91 7.46
C GLY A 20 -12.23 1.89 6.74
N GLN A 21 -12.19 1.49 5.47
CA GLN A 21 -10.98 1.45 4.67
C GLN A 21 -10.35 2.84 4.52
N LEU A 22 -11.15 3.86 4.21
CA LEU A 22 -10.65 5.24 4.10
C LEU A 22 -10.08 5.75 5.43
N TYR A 23 -10.80 5.49 6.53
CA TYR A 23 -10.31 5.83 7.88
C TYR A 23 -8.98 5.13 8.19
N MET A 24 -8.89 3.82 7.90
CA MET A 24 -7.69 3.03 8.16
C MET A 24 -6.51 3.48 7.30
N ILE A 25 -6.72 3.85 6.04
CA ILE A 25 -5.67 4.42 5.19
C ILE A 25 -5.16 5.74 5.78
N ALA A 26 -6.06 6.63 6.19
CA ALA A 26 -5.68 7.91 6.78
C ALA A 26 -4.93 7.72 8.11
N LYS A 27 -5.44 6.87 8.99
CA LYS A 27 -4.82 6.56 10.29
C LYS A 27 -3.45 5.91 10.12
N HIS A 28 -3.33 4.90 9.26
CA HIS A 28 -2.05 4.24 8.99
C HIS A 28 -1.04 5.22 8.38
N SER A 29 -1.47 6.10 7.48
CA SER A 29 -0.61 7.15 6.93
C SER A 29 -0.09 8.10 8.02
N HIS A 30 -0.92 8.44 9.00
CA HIS A 30 -0.55 9.29 10.11
C HIS A 30 0.47 8.61 11.03
N GLU A 31 0.22 7.36 11.44
CA GLU A 31 1.11 6.57 12.29
C GLU A 31 2.51 6.38 11.64
N GLN A 32 2.55 6.11 10.33
CA GLN A 32 3.81 6.00 9.59
C GLN A 32 4.58 7.33 9.51
N SER A 33 3.86 8.46 9.47
CA SER A 33 4.48 9.80 9.44
C SER A 33 5.10 10.17 10.79
N GLU A 34 4.44 9.84 11.90
CA GLU A 34 4.94 10.14 13.25
C GLU A 34 6.12 9.26 13.65
N SER A 35 6.19 8.03 13.13
CA SER A 35 7.29 7.11 13.40
C SER A 35 8.62 7.49 12.73
N GLY A 36 8.66 8.58 11.94
CA GLY A 36 9.83 8.95 11.13
C GLY A 36 10.18 7.87 10.10
N GLU A 37 9.22 7.02 9.78
CA GLU A 37 9.40 5.85 8.94
C GLU A 37 9.39 6.28 7.47
N GLY A 38 10.44 5.91 6.74
CA GLY A 38 10.72 6.37 5.38
C GLY A 38 9.72 5.87 4.33
N VAL A 39 8.47 6.32 4.39
CA VAL A 39 7.48 6.18 3.34
C VAL A 39 7.35 7.52 2.63
N GLU A 40 7.87 7.60 1.43
CA GLU A 40 7.77 8.78 0.57
C GLU A 40 6.61 8.61 -0.41
N VAL A 41 5.62 9.50 -0.37
CA VAL A 41 4.55 9.53 -1.38
C VAL A 41 5.08 10.26 -2.61
N VAL A 42 5.33 9.52 -3.70
CA VAL A 42 5.89 10.06 -4.95
C VAL A 42 4.78 10.61 -5.84
N LYS A 43 3.65 9.90 -5.95
CA LYS A 43 2.49 10.32 -6.74
C LYS A 43 1.19 10.00 -6.03
N ASN A 44 0.22 10.88 -6.19
CA ASN A 44 -1.14 10.69 -5.73
C ASN A 44 -2.09 11.46 -6.66
N GLU A 45 -2.66 10.76 -7.65
CA GLU A 45 -3.45 11.38 -8.71
C GLU A 45 -4.73 10.58 -9.02
N PRO A 46 -5.82 11.25 -9.42
CA PRO A 46 -7.01 10.56 -9.88
C PRO A 46 -6.70 9.78 -11.16
N CYS A 47 -7.27 8.59 -11.30
CA CYS A 47 -7.10 7.75 -12.47
C CYS A 47 -8.44 7.17 -12.94
N GLU A 48 -8.52 6.76 -14.20
CA GLU A 48 -9.71 6.15 -14.78
C GLU A 48 -9.34 4.78 -15.37
N HIS A 49 -10.17 3.78 -15.11
CA HIS A 49 -10.00 2.43 -15.63
C HIS A 49 -11.19 2.06 -16.51
N PRO A 50 -10.97 1.47 -17.70
CA PRO A 50 -12.05 1.17 -18.65
C PRO A 50 -13.14 0.24 -18.09
N VAL A 51 -12.79 -0.61 -17.12
CA VAL A 51 -13.72 -1.58 -16.49
C VAL A 51 -14.19 -1.13 -15.10
N HIS A 52 -13.35 -0.43 -14.35
CA HIS A 52 -13.60 -0.13 -12.93
C HIS A 52 -13.97 1.34 -12.68
N GLY A 53 -13.96 2.17 -13.73
CA GLY A 53 -14.30 3.59 -13.66
C GLY A 53 -13.24 4.42 -12.96
N ASN A 54 -13.70 5.48 -12.30
CA ASN A 54 -12.84 6.43 -11.59
C ASN A 54 -12.22 5.81 -10.34
N GLY A 55 -10.97 6.12 -10.09
CA GLY A 55 -10.22 5.68 -8.93
C GLY A 55 -9.08 6.64 -8.57
N GLN A 56 -8.22 6.17 -7.67
CA GLN A 56 -7.04 6.89 -7.23
C GLN A 56 -5.79 6.05 -7.50
N TYR A 57 -4.80 6.63 -8.17
CA TYR A 57 -3.47 6.06 -8.29
C TYR A 57 -2.55 6.66 -7.22
N THR A 58 -1.79 5.79 -6.56
CA THR A 58 -0.77 6.19 -5.59
C THR A 58 0.53 5.43 -5.84
N GLU A 59 1.64 6.15 -5.75
CA GLU A 59 2.99 5.59 -5.83
C GLU A 59 3.76 5.99 -4.58
N LYS A 60 4.26 5.00 -3.85
CA LYS A 60 4.98 5.19 -2.59
C LYS A 60 6.33 4.48 -2.65
N ARG A 61 7.37 5.12 -2.12
CA ARG A 61 8.68 4.49 -1.89
C ARG A 61 8.83 4.19 -0.41
N ILE A 62 9.02 2.92 -0.08
CA ILE A 62 9.12 2.42 1.29
C ILE A 62 10.57 2.04 1.55
N HIS A 63 11.25 2.78 2.42
CA HIS A 63 12.62 2.52 2.87
C HIS A 63 12.62 1.42 3.95
N LEU A 64 13.14 0.23 3.62
CA LEU A 64 13.07 -0.95 4.48
C LEU A 64 14.37 -1.27 5.24
N SER A 65 15.44 -0.49 5.04
CA SER A 65 16.79 -0.81 5.54
C SER A 65 16.86 -1.02 7.06
N SER A 66 16.02 -0.35 7.86
CA SER A 66 15.97 -0.50 9.32
C SER A 66 14.97 -1.54 9.83
N ARG A 67 14.04 -2.04 8.99
CA ARG A 67 12.95 -2.94 9.40
C ARG A 67 13.17 -4.42 9.07
N LEU A 68 14.20 -4.73 8.30
CA LEU A 68 14.47 -6.11 7.89
C LEU A 68 15.30 -6.86 8.94
N PRO A 69 15.15 -8.19 9.07
CA PRO A 69 16.02 -9.00 9.92
C PRO A 69 17.51 -8.80 9.54
N GLY A 70 18.41 -8.83 10.52
CA GLY A 70 19.83 -8.51 10.30
C GLY A 70 20.52 -9.36 9.22
N TRP A 71 20.13 -10.62 9.06
CA TRP A 71 20.66 -11.48 7.99
C TRP A 71 20.22 -11.00 6.60
N VAL A 72 19.01 -10.44 6.46
CA VAL A 72 18.53 -9.84 5.20
C VAL A 72 19.29 -8.54 4.92
N GLN A 73 19.45 -7.69 5.94
CA GLN A 73 20.20 -6.43 5.81
C GLN A 73 21.64 -6.65 5.31
N SER A 74 22.28 -7.76 5.68
CA SER A 74 23.63 -8.10 5.21
C SER A 74 23.73 -8.47 3.73
N LEU A 75 22.60 -8.82 3.10
CA LEU A 75 22.54 -9.27 1.70
C LEU A 75 22.05 -8.18 0.74
N ILE A 76 21.47 -7.09 1.24
CA ILE A 76 20.88 -6.03 0.44
C ILE A 76 21.74 -4.75 0.46
N PRO A 77 21.65 -3.89 -0.57
CA PRO A 77 22.35 -2.60 -0.58
C PRO A 77 21.96 -1.71 0.61
N ARG A 78 22.90 -0.87 1.06
CA ARG A 78 22.66 0.07 2.19
C ARG A 78 21.51 1.04 1.95
N ILE A 79 21.23 1.38 0.69
CA ILE A 79 20.09 2.19 0.28
C ILE A 79 19.17 1.27 -0.50
N PHE A 80 18.12 0.79 0.17
CA PHE A 80 17.12 -0.10 -0.39
C PHE A 80 15.73 0.47 -0.11
N TYR A 81 14.93 0.60 -1.16
CA TYR A 81 13.55 1.01 -1.07
C TYR A 81 12.73 0.14 -2.01
N VAL A 82 11.45 -0.02 -1.66
CA VAL A 82 10.48 -0.75 -2.46
C VAL A 82 9.48 0.24 -2.99
N THR A 83 9.16 0.15 -4.28
CA THR A 83 8.15 1.01 -4.90
C THR A 83 6.82 0.28 -4.90
N GLU A 84 5.87 0.79 -4.13
CA GLU A 84 4.48 0.33 -4.12
C GLU A 84 3.67 1.21 -5.08
N ARG A 85 3.02 0.58 -6.05
CA ARG A 85 2.04 1.22 -6.94
C ARG A 85 0.67 0.65 -6.63
N ALA A 86 -0.28 1.50 -6.26
CA ALA A 86 -1.63 1.08 -5.92
C ALA A 86 -2.68 1.86 -6.74
N TRP A 87 -3.68 1.13 -7.23
CA TRP A 87 -4.85 1.65 -7.92
C TRP A 87 -6.10 1.26 -7.13
N ASN A 88 -6.78 2.27 -6.59
CA ASN A 88 -8.00 2.08 -5.80
C ASN A 88 -9.23 2.46 -6.63
N PHE A 89 -9.97 1.45 -7.07
CA PHE A 89 -11.26 1.54 -7.76
C PHE A 89 -12.37 0.91 -6.91
N PHE A 90 -12.47 1.32 -5.64
CA PHE A 90 -13.35 0.68 -4.64
C PHE A 90 -14.69 0.17 -5.24
N PRO A 91 -15.03 -1.13 -5.05
CA PRO A 91 -14.44 -2.08 -4.09
C PRO A 91 -13.20 -2.82 -4.60
N HIS A 92 -12.76 -2.57 -5.83
CA HIS A 92 -11.59 -3.24 -6.40
C HIS A 92 -10.32 -2.44 -6.14
N THR A 93 -9.29 -3.07 -5.61
CA THR A 93 -7.99 -2.44 -5.40
C THR A 93 -6.90 -3.36 -5.95
N ILE A 94 -5.99 -2.79 -6.72
CA ILE A 94 -4.85 -3.48 -7.29
C ILE A 94 -3.60 -2.83 -6.73
N THR A 95 -2.67 -3.64 -6.20
CA THR A 95 -1.38 -3.16 -5.72
C THR A 95 -0.28 -4.00 -6.33
N GLY A 96 0.72 -3.34 -6.89
CA GLY A 96 1.96 -3.92 -7.39
C GLY A 96 3.15 -3.45 -6.56
N ILE A 97 4.12 -4.34 -6.36
CA ILE A 97 5.35 -4.05 -5.61
C ILE A 97 6.54 -4.33 -6.53
N ASP A 98 7.39 -3.31 -6.70
CA ASP A 98 8.65 -3.38 -7.44
C ASP A 98 9.84 -3.15 -6.48
N PHE A 99 10.93 -3.90 -6.69
CA PHE A 99 12.17 -3.88 -5.89
C PHE A 99 13.33 -3.14 -6.57
#